data_AF-A0A4S8KM39-F1
#
_entry.id   AF-A0A4S8KM39-F1
#
_cell.length_a   1.000
_cell.length_b   1.000
_cell.length_c   1.000
_cell.angle_alpha   90.00
_cell.angle_beta   90.00
_cell.angle_gamma   90.00
#
_symmetry.space_group_name_H-M   'P 1'
#
loop_
_entity.id
_entity.type
_entity.pdbx_description
1 polymer ?
#
loop_
_entity_poly.entity_id
_entity_poly.type
_entity_poly.pdbx_seq_one_letter_code
_entity_poly.pdbx_strand_id
1 'polypeptide(L)'
;MWLKRYLAFGPNRPLLAFLADALLANNTTASESNVPMDIQTNCYLQSWTTSTSTRSSQPTDLLKMIKTGQKYGARIEGLAFDRNILRDMPIWHHISADPKIRRLTNSSASNCLRFKHNLQTVGEAEDLAAPLMRVNGVQSQHRFNGHCECRDCTEIRELTDCEHPHHCMLRAEELLDTLPPKWDPRAEKPE
;
A
#
# COMPACT_ATOMS: atom_id res chain seq x y z
N MET A 1 24.51 -11.03 7.12
CA MET A 1 23.86 -11.31 5.81
C MET A 1 23.01 -10.09 5.41
N TRP A 2 23.28 -9.48 4.25
CA TRP A 2 22.63 -8.22 3.83
C TRP A 2 21.13 -8.35 3.57
N LEU A 3 20.69 -9.44 2.91
CA LEU A 3 19.26 -9.70 2.66
C LEU A 3 18.44 -9.75 3.95
N LYS A 4 18.93 -10.43 4.99
CA LYS A 4 18.25 -10.49 6.29
C LYS A 4 18.04 -9.11 6.92
N ARG A 5 19.04 -8.21 6.79
CA ARG A 5 18.95 -6.83 7.28
C ARG A 5 18.00 -5.97 6.43
N TYR A 6 17.97 -6.21 5.13
CA TYR A 6 17.07 -5.52 4.21
C TYR A 6 15.59 -5.86 4.47
N LEU A 7 15.30 -7.13 4.74
CA LEU A 7 13.96 -7.64 5.03
C LEU A 7 13.49 -7.39 6.48
N ALA A 8 14.26 -6.66 7.29
CA ALA A 8 13.87 -6.31 8.65
C ALA A 8 13.06 -4.99 8.64
N PHE A 9 11.74 -5.10 8.44
CA PHE A 9 10.81 -3.96 8.30
C PHE A 9 10.44 -3.25 9.62
N GLY A 10 11.04 -3.63 10.74
CA GLY A 10 10.74 -3.05 12.06
C GLY A 10 11.39 -1.68 12.33
N PRO A 11 11.25 -1.13 13.54
CA PRO A 11 11.73 0.21 13.89
C PRO A 11 13.25 0.39 13.75
N ASN A 12 14.01 -0.71 13.78
CA ASN A 12 15.46 -0.71 13.59
C ASN A 12 15.86 -0.97 12.12
N ARG A 13 14.97 -0.67 11.16
CA ARG A 13 15.24 -0.85 9.73
C ARG A 13 16.45 0.00 9.34
N PRO A 14 17.50 -0.60 8.76
CA PRO A 14 18.75 0.13 8.50
C PRO A 14 18.57 1.13 7.36
N LEU A 15 19.26 2.28 7.44
CA LEU A 15 19.23 3.34 6.41
C LEU A 15 19.48 2.80 4.98
N LEU A 16 20.37 1.82 4.85
CA LEU A 16 20.67 1.18 3.57
C LEU A 16 19.44 0.55 2.89
N ALA A 17 18.45 0.11 3.67
CA ALA A 17 17.26 -0.55 3.13
C ALA A 17 16.36 0.45 2.42
N PHE A 18 16.25 1.67 2.95
CA PHE A 18 15.52 2.76 2.28
C PHE A 18 16.21 3.19 0.99
N LEU A 19 17.55 3.25 0.98
CA LEU A 19 18.31 3.49 -0.25
C LEU A 19 18.10 2.37 -1.28
N ALA A 20 18.12 1.11 -0.83
CA ALA A 20 17.85 -0.04 -1.67
C ALA A 20 16.44 0.01 -2.27
N ASP A 21 15.42 0.33 -1.48
CA ASP A 21 14.04 0.51 -1.95
C ASP A 21 13.96 1.53 -3.09
N ALA A 22 14.55 2.72 -2.90
CA ALA A 22 14.56 3.77 -3.92
C ALA A 22 15.29 3.34 -5.21
N LEU A 23 16.43 2.65 -5.07
CA LEU A 23 17.16 2.12 -6.23
C LEU A 23 16.37 1.04 -6.97
N LEU A 24 15.62 0.20 -6.25
CA LEU A 24 14.75 -0.82 -6.85
C LEU A 24 13.58 -0.20 -7.61
N ALA A 25 12.90 0.79 -7.01
CA ALA A 25 11.83 1.55 -7.65
C ALA A 25 12.33 2.31 -8.90
N ASN A 26 13.56 2.84 -8.88
CA ASN A 26 14.12 3.56 -10.03
C ASN A 26 14.46 2.66 -11.23
N ASN A 27 14.54 1.34 -11.07
CA ASN A 27 14.87 0.43 -12.18
C ASN A 27 13.81 -0.66 -12.34
N THR A 28 12.55 -0.28 -12.42
CA THR A 28 11.47 -1.21 -12.78
C THR A 28 11.60 -1.75 -14.20
N THR A 29 10.92 -2.85 -14.50
CA THR A 29 10.86 -3.40 -15.85
C THR A 29 9.93 -2.57 -16.74
N ALA A 30 10.07 -2.69 -18.07
CA ALA A 30 9.20 -1.98 -19.01
C ALA A 30 7.71 -2.30 -18.84
N SER A 31 7.35 -3.48 -18.30
CA SER A 31 5.96 -3.84 -18.01
C SER A 31 5.35 -3.04 -16.86
N GLU A 32 6.18 -2.38 -16.05
CA GLU A 32 5.78 -1.59 -14.90
C GLU A 32 5.81 -0.08 -15.18
N SER A 33 5.98 0.35 -16.44
CA SER A 33 6.05 1.76 -16.82
C SER A 33 4.81 2.58 -16.41
N ASN A 34 3.67 1.90 -16.23
CA ASN A 34 2.41 2.50 -15.81
C ASN A 34 2.19 2.51 -14.29
N VAL A 35 3.13 1.97 -13.52
CA VAL A 35 3.11 2.03 -12.05
C VAL A 35 3.79 3.33 -11.63
N PRO A 36 3.07 4.26 -11.00
CA PRO A 36 3.66 5.52 -10.58
C PRO A 36 4.75 5.35 -9.53
N MET A 37 5.80 6.18 -9.59
CA MET A 37 6.97 6.05 -8.71
C MET A 37 6.66 6.37 -7.24
N ASP A 38 5.72 7.28 -6.97
CA ASP A 38 5.31 7.72 -5.63
C ASP A 38 4.64 6.63 -4.77
N ILE A 39 4.21 5.53 -5.40
CA ILE A 39 3.62 4.38 -4.69
C ILE A 39 4.54 3.16 -4.68
N GLN A 40 5.72 3.23 -5.30
CA GLN A 40 6.68 2.11 -5.34
C GLN A 40 7.56 2.14 -4.09
N THR A 41 7.19 1.38 -3.08
CA THR A 41 7.89 1.35 -1.78
C THR A 41 8.79 0.13 -1.66
N ASN A 42 8.29 -1.09 -1.86
CA ASN A 42 9.10 -2.29 -1.67
C ASN A 42 8.63 -3.50 -2.50
N CYS A 43 9.55 -4.10 -3.27
CA CYS A 43 9.26 -5.21 -4.18
C CYS A 43 9.02 -6.59 -3.51
N TYR A 44 9.16 -6.71 -2.19
CA TYR A 44 8.72 -7.89 -1.41
C TYR A 44 7.32 -7.71 -0.81
N LEU A 45 6.86 -6.45 -0.69
CA LEU A 45 5.56 -6.09 -0.14
C LEU A 45 4.53 -5.74 -1.21
N GLN A 46 4.99 -5.51 -2.44
CA GLN A 46 4.16 -5.11 -3.58
C GLN A 46 4.41 -5.98 -4.80
N SER A 47 3.42 -6.01 -5.69
CA SER A 47 3.35 -6.86 -6.88
C SER A 47 4.04 -6.29 -8.13
N TRP A 48 4.53 -5.05 -8.10
CA TRP A 48 5.37 -4.51 -9.18
C TRP A 48 6.77 -5.15 -9.13
N THR A 49 7.49 -5.11 -10.25
CA THR A 49 8.76 -5.81 -10.39
C THR A 49 9.92 -4.89 -10.75
N THR A 50 11.05 -5.07 -10.06
CA THR A 50 12.33 -4.45 -10.41
C THR A 50 13.07 -5.28 -11.47
N SER A 51 13.85 -4.62 -12.30
CA SER A 51 14.76 -5.30 -13.22
C SER A 51 15.79 -6.13 -12.46
N THR A 52 15.91 -7.39 -12.85
CA THR A 52 16.93 -8.33 -12.34
C THR A 52 17.98 -8.69 -13.40
N SER A 53 17.97 -7.97 -14.52
CA SER A 53 18.97 -8.16 -15.58
C SER A 53 20.34 -7.68 -15.12
N THR A 54 21.39 -8.39 -15.52
CA THR A 54 22.79 -7.94 -15.33
C THR A 54 23.13 -6.71 -16.16
N ARG A 55 22.28 -6.35 -17.13
CA ARG A 55 22.40 -5.13 -17.95
C ARG A 55 21.67 -3.92 -17.35
N SER A 56 20.97 -4.09 -16.23
CA SER A 56 20.32 -2.97 -15.56
C SER A 56 21.34 -2.07 -14.86
N SER A 57 20.97 -0.82 -14.59
CA SER A 57 21.75 0.11 -13.76
C SER A 57 21.70 -0.21 -12.26
N GLN A 58 21.19 -1.38 -11.88
CA GLN A 58 21.17 -1.82 -10.48
C GLN A 58 22.59 -2.13 -9.97
N PRO A 59 22.95 -1.68 -8.75
CA PRO A 59 24.20 -2.10 -8.12
C PRO A 59 24.30 -3.63 -8.01
N THR A 60 25.50 -4.17 -8.29
CA THR A 60 25.71 -5.63 -8.37
C THR A 60 25.33 -6.36 -7.08
N ASP A 61 25.61 -5.77 -5.91
CA ASP A 61 25.28 -6.39 -4.62
C ASP A 61 23.78 -6.38 -4.34
N LEU A 62 23.08 -5.29 -4.70
CA LEU A 62 21.63 -5.20 -4.61
C LEU A 62 20.97 -6.24 -5.54
N LEU A 63 21.46 -6.36 -6.77
CA LEU A 63 21.00 -7.38 -7.73
C LEU A 63 21.17 -8.81 -7.20
N LYS A 64 22.34 -9.13 -6.63
CA LYS A 64 22.60 -10.45 -6.00
C LYS A 64 21.65 -10.69 -4.83
N MET A 65 21.40 -9.67 -4.01
CA MET A 65 20.50 -9.75 -2.87
C MET A 65 19.07 -10.11 -3.30
N ILE A 66 18.52 -9.40 -4.28
CA ILE A 66 17.17 -9.65 -4.80
C ILE A 66 17.06 -11.02 -5.48
N LYS A 67 18.03 -11.38 -6.33
CA LYS A 67 18.08 -12.72 -6.96
C LYS A 67 18.15 -13.84 -5.93
N THR A 68 18.88 -13.63 -4.82
CA THR A 68 18.96 -14.61 -3.75
C THR A 68 17.61 -14.79 -3.07
N GLY A 69 16.91 -13.71 -2.73
CA GLY A 69 15.58 -13.81 -2.13
C GLY A 69 14.58 -14.49 -3.06
N GLN A 70 14.60 -14.17 -4.36
CA GLN A 70 13.76 -14.83 -5.36
C GLN A 70 14.07 -16.32 -5.50
N LYS A 71 15.36 -16.69 -5.62
CA LYS A 71 15.81 -18.08 -5.76
C LYS A 71 15.33 -18.97 -4.61
N TYR A 72 15.31 -18.43 -3.39
CA TYR A 72 14.87 -19.16 -2.21
C TYR A 72 13.42 -18.89 -1.80
N GLY A 73 12.65 -18.17 -2.62
CA GLY A 73 11.24 -17.92 -2.37
C GLY A 73 10.96 -17.09 -1.11
N ALA A 74 11.88 -16.21 -0.71
CA ALA A 74 11.72 -15.34 0.44
C ALA A 74 10.52 -14.40 0.21
N ARG A 75 9.54 -14.47 1.11
CA ARG A 75 8.32 -13.66 1.10
C ARG A 75 7.84 -13.47 2.53
N ILE A 76 6.97 -12.48 2.75
CA ILE A 76 6.29 -12.40 4.04
C ILE A 76 5.28 -13.53 4.14
N GLU A 77 5.39 -14.29 5.20
CA GLU A 77 4.50 -15.40 5.52
C GLU A 77 4.35 -15.46 7.05
N GLY A 78 3.16 -15.84 7.51
CA GLY A 78 2.80 -15.95 8.92
C GLY A 78 1.49 -16.70 9.08
N LEU A 79 1.24 -17.29 10.25
CA LEU A 79 -0.04 -17.96 10.55
C LEU A 79 -1.13 -16.91 10.79
N ALA A 80 -0.86 -15.98 11.71
CA ALA A 80 -1.62 -14.77 11.97
C ALA A 80 -0.64 -13.60 12.10
N PHE A 81 -1.03 -12.42 11.64
CA PHE A 81 -0.25 -11.19 11.82
C PHE A 81 -0.96 -10.31 12.83
N ASP A 82 -0.17 -9.67 13.69
CA ASP A 82 -0.66 -8.59 14.52
C ASP A 82 -1.33 -7.52 13.65
N ARG A 83 -2.40 -6.93 14.17
CA ARG A 83 -3.16 -5.90 13.47
C ARG A 83 -2.29 -4.73 13.01
N ASN A 84 -1.30 -4.34 13.81
CA ASN A 84 -0.38 -3.26 13.45
C ASN A 84 0.49 -3.63 12.24
N ILE A 85 0.94 -4.89 12.13
CA ILE A 85 1.70 -5.37 10.96
C ILE A 85 0.83 -5.29 9.71
N LEU A 86 -0.45 -5.67 9.80
CA LEU A 86 -1.38 -5.57 8.66
C LEU A 86 -1.57 -4.13 8.22
N ARG A 87 -1.75 -3.21 9.18
CA ARG A 87 -1.93 -1.78 8.91
C ARG A 87 -0.70 -1.13 8.29
N ASP A 88 0.50 -1.55 8.66
CA ASP A 88 1.77 -1.02 8.14
C ASP A 88 2.09 -1.48 6.70
N MET A 89 1.37 -2.47 6.17
CA MET A 89 1.57 -2.95 4.80
C MET A 89 1.20 -1.88 3.77
N PRO A 90 1.89 -1.82 2.61
CA PRO A 90 1.54 -0.89 1.54
C PRO A 90 0.20 -1.29 0.90
N ILE A 91 -0.74 -0.36 0.76
CA ILE A 91 -2.05 -0.66 0.14
C ILE A 91 -1.93 -0.75 -1.38
N TRP A 92 -1.20 0.16 -2.01
CA TRP A 92 -1.05 0.17 -3.45
C TRP A 92 -0.28 -1.05 -3.92
N HIS A 93 -0.82 -1.75 -4.92
CA HIS A 93 -0.17 -2.92 -5.49
C HIS A 93 0.22 -3.98 -4.45
N HIS A 94 -0.48 -4.06 -3.30
CA HIS A 94 -0.20 -4.99 -2.21
C HIS A 94 0.09 -6.42 -2.73
N ILE A 95 1.15 -7.08 -2.24
CA ILE A 95 1.67 -8.34 -2.80
C ILE A 95 0.64 -9.47 -2.85
N SER A 96 -0.29 -9.51 -1.90
CA SER A 96 -1.33 -10.54 -1.81
C SER A 96 -2.72 -10.07 -2.26
N ALA A 97 -2.85 -8.85 -2.79
CA ALA A 97 -4.13 -8.36 -3.28
C ALA A 97 -4.54 -9.04 -4.59
N ASP A 98 -5.85 -9.04 -4.85
CA ASP A 98 -6.39 -9.41 -6.16
C ASP A 98 -5.73 -8.57 -7.28
N PRO A 99 -5.30 -9.17 -8.41
CA PRO A 99 -4.66 -8.45 -9.52
C PRO A 99 -5.45 -7.25 -10.05
N LYS A 100 -6.78 -7.18 -9.83
CA LYS A 100 -7.63 -6.03 -10.16
C LYS A 100 -7.16 -4.74 -9.48
N ILE A 101 -6.42 -4.80 -8.37
CA ILE A 101 -5.89 -3.63 -7.66
C ILE A 101 -5.07 -2.72 -8.58
N ARG A 102 -4.38 -3.28 -9.59
CA ARG A 102 -3.59 -2.52 -10.56
C ARG A 102 -4.43 -1.55 -11.39
N ARG A 103 -5.73 -1.83 -11.56
CA ARG A 103 -6.67 -0.96 -12.28
C ARG A 103 -7.17 0.20 -11.42
N LEU A 104 -6.97 0.13 -10.10
CA LEU A 104 -7.42 1.14 -9.15
C LEU A 104 -6.42 2.28 -8.96
N THR A 105 -5.28 2.29 -9.65
CA THR A 105 -4.17 3.23 -9.40
C THR A 105 -4.33 4.61 -10.05
N ASN A 106 -5.05 4.72 -11.17
CA ASN A 106 -4.99 5.89 -12.06
C ASN A 106 -6.33 6.65 -12.24
N SER A 107 -7.30 6.46 -11.34
CA SER A 107 -8.54 7.26 -11.35
C SER A 107 -8.31 8.66 -10.76
N SER A 108 -9.25 9.60 -10.97
CA SER A 108 -9.20 10.92 -10.32
C SER A 108 -9.16 10.82 -8.80
N ALA A 109 -9.99 9.95 -8.21
CA ALA A 109 -9.96 9.66 -6.78
C ALA A 109 -8.61 9.07 -6.35
N SER A 110 -8.03 8.15 -7.14
CA SER A 110 -6.73 7.54 -6.84
C SER A 110 -5.59 8.54 -6.89
N ASN A 111 -5.62 9.47 -7.86
CA ASN A 111 -4.65 10.57 -7.92
C ASN A 111 -4.81 11.50 -6.72
N CYS A 112 -6.05 11.80 -6.30
CA CYS A 112 -6.29 12.56 -5.07
C CYS A 112 -5.73 11.82 -3.85
N LEU A 113 -5.99 10.52 -3.72
CA LEU A 113 -5.44 9.70 -2.64
C LEU A 113 -3.91 9.74 -2.60
N ARG A 114 -3.25 9.69 -3.76
CA ARG A 114 -1.78 9.70 -3.85
C ARG A 114 -1.17 11.06 -3.57
N PHE A 115 -1.73 12.13 -4.12
CA PHE A 115 -1.09 13.46 -4.10
C PHE A 115 -1.61 14.41 -3.01
N LYS A 116 -2.89 14.29 -2.63
CA LYS A 116 -3.50 15.13 -1.58
C LYS A 116 -3.52 14.42 -0.23
N HIS A 117 -3.92 13.14 -0.22
CA HIS A 117 -3.97 12.36 1.01
C HIS A 117 -2.65 11.66 1.36
N ASN A 118 -1.70 11.58 0.42
CA ASN A 118 -0.45 10.81 0.57
C ASN A 118 -0.68 9.36 1.06
N LEU A 119 -1.76 8.73 0.59
CA LEU A 119 -2.13 7.38 1.00
C LEU A 119 -1.06 6.37 0.59
N GLN A 120 -0.49 5.63 1.54
CA GLN A 120 0.56 4.63 1.31
C GLN A 120 0.21 3.27 1.92
N THR A 121 -0.46 3.23 3.06
CA THR A 121 -0.62 2.03 3.89
C THR A 121 -2.06 1.53 3.95
N VAL A 122 -2.20 0.25 4.32
CA VAL A 122 -3.50 -0.39 4.57
C VAL A 122 -4.22 0.30 5.73
N GLY A 123 -3.50 0.70 6.78
CA GLY A 123 -4.08 1.39 7.94
C GLY A 123 -4.65 2.76 7.59
N GLU A 124 -3.96 3.55 6.77
CA GLU A 124 -4.48 4.83 6.29
C GLU A 124 -5.73 4.65 5.41
N ALA A 125 -5.76 3.59 4.59
CA ALA A 125 -6.93 3.28 3.75
C ALA A 125 -8.13 2.87 4.62
N GLU A 126 -7.87 2.09 5.67
CA GLU A 126 -8.86 1.68 6.66
C GLU A 126 -9.43 2.89 7.40
N ASP A 127 -8.58 3.78 7.89
CA ASP A 127 -8.99 4.98 8.62
C ASP A 127 -9.80 5.91 7.72
N LEU A 128 -9.38 6.08 6.46
CA LEU A 128 -10.09 6.90 5.49
C LEU A 128 -11.46 6.31 5.09
N ALA A 129 -11.59 4.98 5.04
CA ALA A 129 -12.84 4.31 4.73
C ALA A 129 -13.79 4.17 5.94
N ALA A 130 -13.28 4.35 7.17
CA ALA A 130 -14.05 4.16 8.40
C ALA A 130 -15.39 4.93 8.45
N PRO A 131 -15.52 6.17 7.94
CA PRO A 131 -16.81 6.88 7.94
C PRO A 131 -17.91 6.22 7.09
N LEU A 132 -17.56 5.33 6.16
CA LEU A 132 -18.52 4.56 5.35
C LEU A 132 -19.11 3.36 6.10
N MET A 133 -18.41 2.89 7.14
CA MET A 133 -18.77 1.69 7.89
C MET A 133 -19.89 1.99 8.91
N ARG A 134 -20.77 1.00 9.10
CA ARG A 134 -21.75 1.02 10.20
C ARG A 134 -21.18 0.27 11.39
N VAL A 135 -20.91 0.97 12.49
CA VAL A 135 -20.49 0.33 13.74
C VAL A 135 -21.70 0.22 14.66
N ASN A 136 -22.05 -1.02 15.08
CA ASN A 136 -23.08 -1.30 16.08
C ASN A 136 -24.46 -0.66 15.78
N GLY A 137 -24.84 -0.57 14.50
CA GLY A 137 -26.13 0.01 14.09
C GLY A 137 -26.22 1.55 14.17
N VAL A 138 -25.16 2.23 14.62
CA VAL A 138 -25.07 3.69 14.60
C VAL A 138 -24.53 4.10 13.22
N GLN A 139 -25.35 4.78 12.43
CA GLN A 139 -24.88 5.40 11.19
C GLN A 139 -23.93 6.54 11.54
N SER A 140 -22.76 6.55 10.90
CA SER A 140 -22.01 7.80 10.72
C SER A 140 -22.96 8.86 10.16
N GLN A 141 -22.81 10.11 10.58
CA GLN A 141 -23.56 11.25 10.01
C GLN A 141 -23.19 11.50 8.54
N HIS A 142 -22.27 10.72 8.00
CA HIS A 142 -21.88 10.72 6.60
C HIS A 142 -23.05 10.46 5.66
N ARG A 143 -23.15 11.29 4.62
CA ARG A 143 -24.11 11.16 3.53
C ARG A 143 -23.38 10.65 2.29
N PHE A 144 -23.99 9.70 1.59
CA PHE A 144 -23.48 9.11 0.34
C PHE A 144 -23.63 10.08 -0.84
N ASN A 145 -23.02 11.25 -0.74
CA ASN A 145 -22.96 12.26 -1.80
C ASN A 145 -21.66 13.09 -1.70
N GLY A 146 -21.33 13.82 -2.76
CA GLY A 146 -20.11 14.64 -2.81
C GLY A 146 -20.10 15.88 -1.90
N HIS A 147 -21.25 16.23 -1.31
CA HIS A 147 -21.45 17.46 -0.53
C HIS A 147 -21.74 17.16 0.95
N CYS A 148 -21.27 16.01 1.45
CA CYS A 148 -21.42 15.68 2.85
C CYS A 148 -20.70 16.69 3.74
N GLU A 149 -21.39 17.24 4.74
CA GLU A 149 -20.86 18.20 5.74
C GLU A 149 -20.62 17.54 7.11
N CYS A 150 -20.48 16.21 7.16
CA CYS A 150 -20.10 15.54 8.40
C CYS A 150 -18.69 15.96 8.83
N ARG A 151 -18.39 15.82 10.12
CA ARG A 151 -17.09 16.17 10.70
C ARG A 151 -15.92 15.60 9.90
N ASP A 152 -15.96 14.31 9.56
CA ASP A 152 -14.84 13.64 8.88
C ASP A 152 -14.63 14.20 7.45
N CYS A 153 -15.72 14.50 6.73
CA CYS A 153 -15.63 15.10 5.39
C CYS A 153 -15.15 16.56 5.44
N THR A 154 -15.53 17.32 6.46
CA THR A 154 -15.05 18.70 6.67
C THR A 154 -13.56 18.70 7.02
N GLU A 155 -13.15 17.85 7.95
CA GLU A 155 -11.74 17.70 8.36
C GLU A 155 -10.85 17.29 7.17
N ILE A 156 -11.29 16.33 6.35
CA ILE A 156 -10.56 15.94 5.13
C ILE A 156 -10.40 17.13 4.18
N ARG A 157 -11.46 17.92 3.94
CA ARG A 157 -11.38 19.10 3.08
C ARG A 157 -10.36 20.12 3.59
N GLU A 158 -10.38 20.38 4.89
CA GLU A 158 -9.50 21.37 5.53
C GLU A 158 -8.04 20.92 5.57
N LEU A 159 -7.78 19.63 5.82
CA LEU A 159 -6.41 19.10 5.98
C LEU A 159 -5.74 18.76 4.65
N THR A 160 -6.48 18.29 3.65
CA THR A 160 -5.89 17.77 2.40
C THR A 160 -6.29 18.56 1.16
N ASP A 161 -7.14 19.58 1.28
CA ASP A 161 -7.72 20.31 0.14
C ASP A 161 -8.52 19.37 -0.81
N CYS A 162 -9.03 18.25 -0.31
CA CYS A 162 -9.78 17.28 -1.11
C CYS A 162 -11.22 17.75 -1.38
N GLU A 163 -11.54 18.07 -2.62
CA GLU A 163 -12.88 18.55 -3.02
C GLU A 163 -13.99 17.51 -2.85
N HIS A 164 -13.64 16.22 -2.96
CA HIS A 164 -14.59 15.12 -3.00
C HIS A 164 -14.22 13.98 -2.03
N PRO A 165 -14.30 14.20 -0.70
CA PRO A 165 -13.90 13.21 0.30
C PRO A 165 -14.60 11.86 0.12
N HIS A 166 -15.91 11.87 -0.13
CA HIS A 166 -16.68 10.63 -0.30
C HIS A 166 -16.13 9.72 -1.42
N HIS A 167 -15.70 10.28 -2.55
CA HIS A 167 -15.12 9.50 -3.64
C HIS A 167 -13.76 8.90 -3.27
N CYS A 168 -12.98 9.61 -2.44
CA CYS A 168 -11.71 9.11 -1.93
C CYS A 168 -11.93 7.99 -0.89
N MET A 169 -12.92 8.12 -0.02
CA MET A 169 -13.31 7.07 0.93
C MET A 169 -13.76 5.79 0.20
N LEU A 170 -14.62 5.92 -0.82
CA LEU A 170 -15.05 4.77 -1.64
C LEU A 170 -13.87 4.12 -2.35
N ARG A 171 -12.94 4.93 -2.88
CA ARG A 171 -11.74 4.41 -3.53
C ARG A 171 -10.82 3.67 -2.55
N ALA A 172 -10.71 4.15 -1.32
CA ALA A 172 -9.96 3.46 -0.26
C ALA A 172 -10.63 2.13 0.13
N GLU A 173 -11.97 2.10 0.23
CA GLU A 173 -12.73 0.86 0.44
C GLU A 173 -12.52 -0.14 -0.71
N GLU A 174 -12.61 0.30 -1.96
CA GLU A 174 -12.33 -0.55 -3.14
C GLU A 174 -10.92 -1.15 -3.12
N LEU A 175 -9.92 -0.42 -2.60
CA LEU A 175 -8.56 -0.94 -2.43
C LEU A 175 -8.52 -2.02 -1.34
N LEU A 176 -9.15 -1.78 -0.19
CA LEU A 176 -9.22 -2.75 0.91
C LEU A 176 -9.96 -4.02 0.49
N ASP A 177 -11.00 -3.91 -0.33
CA ASP A 177 -11.78 -5.03 -0.87
C ASP A 177 -11.01 -5.91 -1.88
N THR A 178 -9.78 -5.54 -2.20
CA THR A 178 -8.85 -6.40 -2.94
C THR A 178 -8.01 -7.30 -2.03
N LEU A 179 -7.98 -7.03 -0.72
CA LEU A 179 -7.18 -7.77 0.24
C LEU A 179 -7.90 -9.07 0.63
N PRO A 180 -7.21 -10.21 0.63
CA PRO A 180 -7.77 -11.44 1.15
C PRO A 180 -7.89 -11.37 2.69
N PRO A 181 -8.74 -12.19 3.33
CA PRO A 181 -9.02 -12.12 4.76
C PRO A 181 -7.78 -12.17 5.66
N LYS A 182 -6.71 -12.87 5.25
CA LYS A 182 -5.43 -12.91 5.97
C LYS A 182 -4.79 -11.51 6.11
N TRP A 183 -4.90 -10.70 5.08
CA TRP A 183 -4.23 -9.39 4.95
C TRP A 183 -5.17 -8.20 5.19
N ASP A 184 -6.48 -8.41 5.23
CA ASP A 184 -7.47 -7.37 5.51
C ASP A 184 -7.59 -7.13 7.03
N PRO A 185 -7.29 -5.94 7.58
CA PRO A 185 -7.44 -5.64 9.00
C PRO A 185 -8.88 -5.69 9.50
N ARG A 186 -9.88 -5.59 8.61
CA ARG A 186 -11.31 -5.62 8.95
C ARG A 186 -11.84 -7.03 9.21
N ALA A 187 -11.10 -8.04 8.77
CA ALA A 187 -11.48 -9.44 8.94
C ALA A 187 -11.09 -9.96 10.33
N GLU A 188 -11.93 -10.84 10.88
CA GLU A 188 -11.66 -11.55 12.13
C GLU A 188 -10.40 -12.42 11.98
N LYS A 189 -9.50 -12.37 12.97
CA LYS A 189 -8.22 -13.08 12.95
C LYS A 189 -8.26 -14.25 13.94
N PRO A 190 -7.67 -15.40 13.60
CA PRO A 190 -7.48 -16.47 14.59
C PRO A 190 -6.54 -15.98 15.70
N GLU A 191 -6.92 -16.24 16.95
CA GLU A 191 -6.08 -16.03 18.15
C GLU A 191 -4.81 -16.88 18.14
#